data_AF-A0A811TA10-F1
#
_entry.id   AF-A0A811TA10-F1
#
_cell.length_a   1.000
_cell.length_b   1.000
_cell.length_c   1.000
_cell.angle_alpha   90.00
_cell.angle_beta   90.00
_cell.angle_gamma   90.00
#
_symmetry.space_group_name_H-M   'P 1'
#
loop_
_entity.id
_entity.type
_entity.pdbx_description
1 polymer ?
#
loop_
_entity_poly.entity_id
_entity_poly.type
_entity_poly.pdbx_seq_one_letter_code
_entity_poly.pdbx_strand_id
1 'polypeptide(L)'
;MDTEHGLIRDIKTTTASLHDSQVDLSAEGEVVYRDKGYFGAPTKGYDATMKRATRGHPLNIREELRNKRISRKRSPGERPYAVIKSVFNSGHVRVTTVARVAVKMIFTAFAFNLYHLATIKRREMA
;
A
#
# COMPACT_ATOMS: atom_id res chain seq x y z
N MET A 1 1.75 3.62 2.62
CA MET A 1 1.37 5.02 2.32
C MET A 1 0.64 5.53 3.54
N ASP A 2 1.03 6.71 4.03
CA ASP A 2 0.34 7.28 5.18
C ASP A 2 -1.08 7.75 4.78
N THR A 3 -2.00 7.73 5.74
CA THR A 3 -3.42 8.02 5.48
C THR A 3 -3.78 9.50 5.57
N GLU A 4 -2.82 10.34 5.96
CA GLU A 4 -3.03 11.76 6.26
C GLU A 4 -2.63 12.65 5.08
N HIS A 5 -1.40 12.46 4.61
CA HIS A 5 -0.75 13.20 3.53
C HIS A 5 -0.64 12.38 2.25
N GLY A 6 -0.85 11.07 2.32
CA GLY A 6 -0.74 10.19 1.16
C GLY A 6 0.69 9.99 0.67
N LEU A 7 1.69 10.11 1.55
CA LEU A 7 3.09 9.92 1.18
C LEU A 7 3.52 8.47 1.39
N ILE A 8 4.49 8.04 0.60
CA ILE A 8 5.20 6.79 0.81
C ILE A 8 6.25 7.05 1.91
N ARG A 9 6.08 6.40 3.06
CA ARG A 9 6.99 6.52 4.22
C ARG A 9 8.07 5.46 4.19
N ASP A 10 7.68 4.21 3.97
CA ASP A 10 8.58 3.08 3.89
C ASP A 10 8.33 2.26 2.63
N ILE A 11 9.41 1.67 2.11
CA ILE A 11 9.37 0.72 1.01
C ILE A 11 10.33 -0.44 1.30
N LYS A 12 9.96 -1.62 0.83
CA LYS A 12 10.86 -2.78 0.79
C LYS A 12 10.78 -3.39 -0.60
N THR A 13 11.95 -3.67 -1.16
CA THR A 13 12.05 -4.44 -2.40
C THR A 13 12.47 -5.85 -2.05
N THR A 14 11.74 -6.82 -2.60
CA THR A 14 11.92 -8.24 -2.39
C THR A 14 11.92 -8.96 -3.73
N THR A 15 12.25 -10.25 -3.71
CA THR A 15 12.06 -11.12 -4.88
C THR A 15 10.57 -11.41 -5.05
N ALA A 16 10.15 -11.72 -6.28
CA ALA A 16 8.76 -12.09 -6.58
C ALA A 16 8.31 -13.40 -5.89
N SER A 17 9.25 -14.22 -5.40
CA SER A 17 8.96 -15.45 -4.67
C SER A 17 8.51 -15.22 -3.23
N LEU A 18 8.83 -14.07 -2.63
CA LEU A 18 8.45 -13.75 -1.27
C LEU A 18 7.02 -13.20 -1.28
N HIS A 19 6.13 -13.80 -0.49
CA HIS A 19 4.76 -13.32 -0.40
C HIS A 19 4.68 -12.04 0.44
N ASP A 20 3.92 -11.05 -0.01
CA ASP A 20 3.86 -9.73 0.65
C ASP A 20 3.41 -9.81 2.12
N SER A 21 2.62 -10.81 2.50
CA SER A 21 2.21 -11.02 3.90
C SER A 21 3.37 -11.29 4.86
N GLN A 22 4.56 -11.61 4.34
CA GLN A 22 5.76 -11.84 5.14
C GLN A 22 6.57 -10.54 5.35
N VAL A 23 6.15 -9.44 4.73
CA VAL A 23 6.83 -8.14 4.83
C VAL A 23 5.90 -7.16 5.53
N ASP A 24 6.11 -6.98 6.83
CA ASP A 24 5.39 -5.96 7.60
C ASP A 24 6.26 -4.72 7.85
N LEU A 25 5.93 -3.65 7.13
CA LEU A 25 6.54 -2.33 7.23
C LEU A 25 5.87 -1.42 8.28
N SER A 26 4.77 -1.85 8.91
CA SER A 26 4.10 -1.04 9.92
C SER A 26 4.91 -0.94 11.22
N ALA A 27 4.66 0.14 11.96
CA ALA A 27 5.12 0.31 13.33
C ALA A 27 4.02 -0.02 14.35
N GLU A 28 4.42 -0.25 15.60
CA GLU A 28 3.48 -0.41 16.70
C GLU A 28 2.62 0.86 16.86
N GLY A 29 1.32 0.66 17.11
CA GLY A 29 0.36 1.76 17.25
C GLY A 29 -0.22 2.28 15.93
N GLU A 30 0.30 1.88 14.77
CA GLU A 30 -0.27 2.26 13.47
C GLU A 30 -1.49 1.41 13.10
N VAL A 31 -2.46 1.97 12.37
CA VAL A 31 -3.60 1.21 11.83
C VAL A 31 -3.28 0.68 10.44
N VAL A 32 -3.24 -0.64 10.28
CA VAL A 32 -2.78 -1.30 9.05
C VAL A 32 -3.96 -1.76 8.20
N TYR A 33 -4.34 -0.93 7.22
CA TYR A 33 -5.46 -1.20 6.30
C TYR A 33 -5.04 -2.14 5.17
N ARG A 34 -5.35 -3.44 5.29
CA ARG A 34 -4.98 -4.48 4.29
C ARG A 34 -6.20 -5.08 3.60
N ASP A 35 -5.99 -5.60 2.39
CA ASP A 35 -7.03 -6.30 1.63
C ASP A 35 -7.29 -7.72 2.16
N LYS A 36 -8.16 -8.48 1.47
CA LYS A 36 -8.51 -9.86 1.86
C LYS A 36 -7.37 -10.87 1.64
N GLY A 37 -6.36 -10.54 0.85
CA GLY A 37 -5.20 -11.40 0.58
C GLY A 37 -4.31 -11.56 1.81
N TYR A 38 -4.30 -10.58 2.71
CA TYR A 38 -3.58 -10.63 3.99
C TYR A 38 -4.39 -11.29 5.11
N PHE A 39 -5.55 -11.89 4.82
CA PHE A 39 -6.38 -12.50 5.85
C PHE A 39 -5.62 -13.61 6.59
N GLY A 40 -5.45 -13.43 7.90
CA GLY A 40 -4.71 -14.35 8.78
C GLY A 40 -3.21 -14.04 8.90
N ALA A 41 -2.70 -13.04 8.17
CA ALA A 41 -1.32 -12.60 8.31
C ALA A 41 -1.13 -11.74 9.57
N PRO A 42 -0.07 -11.99 10.37
CA PRO A 42 0.22 -11.16 11.53
C PRO A 42 0.53 -9.72 11.09
N THR A 43 0.40 -8.79 12.03
CA THR A 43 0.87 -7.42 11.86
C THR A 43 1.38 -6.85 13.17
N LYS A 44 2.33 -5.92 13.09
CA LYS A 44 2.90 -5.17 14.21
C LYS A 44 1.93 -4.10 14.72
N GLY A 45 1.17 -3.48 13.82
CA GLY A 45 0.19 -2.45 14.16
C GLY A 45 -1.20 -3.01 14.52
N TYR A 46 -2.18 -2.12 14.61
CA TYR A 46 -3.60 -2.49 14.76
C TYR A 46 -4.14 -3.09 13.47
N ASP A 47 -4.63 -4.33 13.57
CA ASP A 47 -5.07 -5.10 12.40
C ASP A 47 -6.41 -4.59 11.81
N ALA A 48 -6.30 -3.80 10.74
CA ALA A 48 -7.42 -3.39 9.91
C ALA A 48 -7.44 -4.16 8.57
N THR A 49 -7.11 -5.45 8.60
CA THR A 49 -7.24 -6.35 7.43
C THR A 49 -8.69 -6.70 7.14
N MET A 50 -9.07 -6.70 5.86
CA MET A 50 -10.41 -7.13 5.45
C MET A 50 -10.65 -8.61 5.73
N LYS A 51 -11.85 -8.92 6.23
CA LYS A 51 -12.28 -10.31 6.43
C LYS A 51 -12.62 -10.96 5.08
N ARG A 52 -12.28 -12.24 4.95
CA ARG A 52 -12.59 -13.08 3.78
C ARG A 52 -13.57 -14.17 4.20
N ALA A 53 -14.61 -14.41 3.39
CA ALA A 53 -15.47 -15.58 3.59
C ALA A 53 -14.65 -16.86 3.41
N THR A 54 -14.86 -17.85 4.27
CA THR A 54 -14.21 -19.17 4.16
C THR A 54 -15.27 -20.25 3.94
N ARG A 55 -14.84 -21.45 3.58
CA ARG A 55 -15.75 -22.57 3.32
C ARG A 55 -16.61 -22.84 4.56
N GLY A 56 -17.93 -22.77 4.41
CA GLY A 56 -18.88 -22.96 5.52
C GLY A 56 -19.07 -21.75 6.43
N HIS A 57 -18.34 -20.66 6.22
CA HIS A 57 -18.40 -19.44 7.03
C HIS A 57 -18.48 -18.20 6.14
N PRO A 58 -19.69 -17.84 5.67
CA PRO A 58 -19.91 -16.59 4.95
C PRO A 58 -19.68 -15.38 5.87
N LEU A 59 -19.41 -14.21 5.27
CA LEU A 59 -19.28 -12.97 6.03
C LEU A 59 -20.64 -12.56 6.59
N ASN A 60 -20.64 -12.08 7.83
CA ASN A 60 -21.83 -11.45 8.39
C ASN A 60 -21.94 -9.98 7.96
N ILE A 61 -23.12 -9.37 8.14
CA ILE A 61 -23.38 -7.97 7.75
C ILE A 61 -22.39 -7.00 8.40
N ARG A 62 -21.99 -7.24 9.66
CA ARG A 62 -21.04 -6.37 10.37
C ARG A 62 -19.65 -6.43 9.75
N GLU A 63 -19.21 -7.61 9.34
CA GLU A 63 -17.94 -7.84 8.64
C GLU A 63 -17.94 -7.20 7.25
N GLU A 64 -19.05 -7.27 6.53
CA GLU A 64 -19.23 -6.58 5.25
C GLU A 64 -19.15 -5.07 5.41
N LEU A 65 -19.84 -4.50 6.40
CA LEU A 65 -19.78 -3.06 6.69
C LEU A 65 -18.37 -2.63 7.14
N ARG A 66 -17.70 -3.43 7.96
CA ARG A 66 -16.28 -3.22 8.33
C ARG A 66 -15.38 -3.23 7.09
N ASN A 67 -15.56 -4.21 6.21
CA ASN A 67 -14.82 -4.32 4.95
C ASN A 67 -15.06 -3.13 4.03
N LYS A 68 -16.31 -2.64 3.91
CA LYS A 68 -16.64 -1.42 3.16
C LYS A 68 -15.92 -0.20 3.72
N ARG A 69 -15.90 -0.03 5.06
CA ARG A 69 -15.18 1.06 5.73
C ARG A 69 -13.68 0.99 5.45
N ILE A 70 -13.06 -0.18 5.62
CA ILE A 70 -11.63 -0.41 5.35
C ILE A 70 -11.31 -0.14 3.88
N SER A 71 -12.17 -0.61 2.96
CA SER A 71 -12.00 -0.38 1.52
C SER A 71 -11.94 1.10 1.16
N ARG A 72 -12.78 1.94 1.79
CA ARG A 72 -12.75 3.40 1.57
C ARG A 72 -11.44 4.03 2.04
N LYS A 73 -10.90 3.59 3.18
CA LYS A 73 -9.63 4.10 3.72
C LYS A 73 -8.41 3.60 2.92
N ARG A 74 -8.49 2.39 2.36
CA ARG A 74 -7.46 1.77 1.51
C ARG A 74 -7.40 2.36 0.10
N SER A 75 -8.54 2.73 -0.47
CA SER A 75 -8.63 3.12 -1.89
C SER A 75 -7.62 4.18 -2.35
N PRO A 76 -7.26 5.20 -1.55
CA PRO A 76 -6.21 6.16 -1.92
C PRO A 76 -4.83 5.51 -2.13
N GLY A 77 -4.56 4.37 -1.48
CA GLY A 77 -3.33 3.58 -1.60
C GLY A 77 -3.04 3.02 -3.00
N GLU A 78 -4.02 3.02 -3.91
CA GLU A 78 -3.85 2.60 -5.30
C GLU A 78 -3.19 3.69 -6.18
N ARG A 79 -3.31 4.95 -5.77
CA ARG A 79 -2.83 6.11 -6.54
C ARG A 79 -1.32 6.06 -6.83
N PRO A 80 -0.43 5.74 -5.87
CA PRO A 80 1.00 5.62 -6.16
C PRO A 80 1.30 4.62 -7.28
N TYR A 81 0.68 3.44 -7.26
CA TYR A 81 0.87 2.43 -8.30
C TYR A 81 0.43 2.95 -9.67
N ALA A 82 -0.72 3.62 -9.73
CA ALA A 82 -1.22 4.22 -10.97
C ALA A 82 -0.24 5.26 -11.52
N VAL A 83 0.20 6.22 -10.70
CA VAL A 83 1.12 7.30 -11.12
C VAL A 83 2.47 6.75 -11.55
N ILE A 84 3.04 5.82 -10.79
CA ILE A 84 4.33 5.20 -11.11
C ILE A 84 4.26 4.46 -12.46
N LYS A 85 3.15 3.75 -12.71
CA LYS A 85 2.96 2.99 -13.95
C LYS A 85 2.70 3.89 -15.15
N SER A 86 1.85 4.92 -15.03
CA SER A 86 1.36 5.70 -16.17
C SER A 86 2.06 7.04 -16.40
N VAL A 87 2.48 7.73 -15.34
CA VAL A 87 3.14 9.05 -15.45
C VAL A 87 4.65 8.89 -15.52
N PHE A 88 5.22 8.00 -14.71
CA PHE A 88 6.67 7.76 -14.68
C PHE A 88 7.12 6.67 -15.65
N ASN A 89 6.18 5.98 -16.31
CA ASN A 89 6.44 4.82 -17.17
C ASN A 89 7.34 3.75 -16.50
N SER A 90 7.26 3.63 -15.16
CA SER A 90 8.14 2.80 -14.35
C SER A 90 7.44 1.50 -13.91
N GLY A 91 6.60 0.95 -14.79
CA GLY A 91 5.90 -0.32 -14.53
C GLY A 91 6.82 -1.55 -14.58
N HIS A 92 7.99 -1.44 -15.23
CA HIS A 92 8.97 -2.52 -15.34
C HIS A 92 10.39 -1.97 -15.18
N VAL A 93 11.27 -2.74 -14.55
CA VAL A 93 12.69 -2.43 -14.40
C VAL A 93 13.53 -3.45 -15.17
N ARG A 94 14.56 -3.00 -15.87
CA ARG A 94 15.47 -3.85 -16.69
C ARG A 94 16.74 -4.28 -15.95
N VAL A 95 16.78 -4.09 -14.63
CA VAL A 95 17.93 -4.51 -13.80
C VAL A 95 17.58 -5.83 -13.11
N THR A 96 18.57 -6.72 -13.01
CA THR A 96 18.35 -8.11 -12.60
C THR A 96 18.58 -8.39 -11.12
N THR A 97 19.22 -7.47 -10.39
CA THR A 97 19.53 -7.67 -8.96
C THR A 97 18.58 -6.88 -8.07
N VAL A 98 18.16 -7.50 -6.96
CA VAL A 98 17.24 -6.89 -5.98
C VAL A 98 17.79 -5.56 -5.45
N ALA A 99 19.10 -5.48 -5.19
CA ALA A 99 19.73 -4.24 -4.73
C ALA A 99 19.59 -3.09 -5.74
N ARG A 100 19.79 -3.36 -7.05
CA ARG A 100 19.62 -2.34 -8.10
C ARG A 100 18.16 -1.94 -8.28
N VAL A 101 17.24 -2.91 -8.18
CA VAL A 101 15.80 -2.61 -8.18
C VAL A 101 15.45 -1.73 -6.97
N ALA A 102 15.96 -2.05 -5.78
CA ALA A 102 15.70 -1.30 -4.56
C ALA A 102 16.09 0.18 -4.70
N VAL A 103 17.30 0.45 -5.20
CA VAL A 103 17.74 1.83 -5.47
C VAL A 103 16.79 2.53 -6.44
N LYS A 104 16.39 1.88 -7.54
CA LYS A 104 15.42 2.46 -8.49
C LYS A 104 14.07 2.74 -7.82
N MET A 105 13.56 1.83 -7.00
CA MET A 105 12.28 2.00 -6.29
C MET A 105 12.35 3.13 -5.26
N ILE A 106 13.50 3.35 -4.61
CA ILE A 106 13.73 4.50 -3.72
C ILE A 106 13.55 5.81 -4.50
N PHE A 107 14.23 5.95 -5.65
CA PHE A 107 14.08 7.15 -6.49
C PHE A 107 12.65 7.33 -7.00
N THR A 108 11.98 6.25 -7.40
CA THR A 108 10.58 6.27 -7.82
C THR A 108 9.65 6.73 -6.69
N ALA A 109 9.85 6.25 -5.47
CA ALA A 109 9.06 6.66 -4.30
C ALA A 109 9.31 8.14 -3.96
N PHE A 110 10.56 8.61 -4.00
CA PHE A 110 10.88 10.03 -3.83
C PHE A 110 10.23 10.90 -4.90
N ALA A 111 10.32 10.50 -6.16
CA ALA A 111 9.68 11.21 -7.27
C ALA A 111 8.15 11.28 -7.10
N PHE A 112 7.52 10.18 -6.65
CA PHE A 112 6.09 10.17 -6.35
C PHE A 112 5.75 11.15 -5.23
N ASN A 113 6.47 11.12 -4.12
CA ASN A 113 6.22 12.01 -2.99
C ASN A 113 6.35 13.49 -3.39
N LEU A 114 7.37 13.84 -4.18
CA LEU A 114 7.55 15.21 -4.68
C LEU A 114 6.42 15.63 -5.63
N TYR A 115 6.05 14.76 -6.57
CA TYR A 115 4.93 14.99 -7.49
C TYR A 115 3.61 15.15 -6.74
N HIS A 116 3.39 14.32 -5.71
CA HIS A 116 2.19 14.40 -4.88
C HIS A 116 2.14 15.70 -4.07
N LEU A 117 3.26 16.09 -3.45
CA LEU A 117 3.36 17.33 -2.69
C LEU A 117 3.07 18.56 -3.54
N ALA A 118 3.59 18.61 -4.77
CA ALA A 118 3.27 19.68 -5.71
C ALA A 118 1.76 19.73 -6.04
N THR A 119 1.10 18.57 -6.10
CA THR A 119 -0.36 18.49 -6.32
C THR A 119 -1.14 18.99 -5.11
N ILE A 120 -0.71 18.66 -3.89
CA ILE A 120 -1.32 19.14 -2.64
C ILE A 120 -1.20 20.66 -2.56
N LYS A 121 0.02 21.20 -2.75
CA LYS A 121 0.26 22.65 -2.73
C LYS A 121 -0.61 23.41 -3.74
N ARG A 122 -0.78 22.88 -4.95
CA ARG A 122 -1.66 23.50 -5.97
C ARG A 122 -3.14 23.50 -5.56
N ARG A 123 -3.59 22.49 -4.81
CA ARG A 123 -4.96 22.45 -4.27
C ARG A 123 -5.18 23.42 -3.13
N GLU A 124 -4.17 23.65 -2.31
CA GLU A 124 -4.24 24.63 -1.20
C GLU A 124 -4.23 26.08 -1.69
N MET A 125 -3.62 26.35 -2.86
CA MET A 125 -3.57 27.67 -3.47
C MET A 125 -4.76 28.00 -4.38
N ALA A 126 -5.65 27.03 -4.66
CA ALA A 126 -6.81 27.18 -5.55
C ALA A 126 -8.10 27.28 -4.74
#